data_AF-A0A7M2YUW4-F1
#
_entry.id   AF-A0A7M2YUW4-F1
#
_cell.length_a   1.000
_cell.length_b   1.000
_cell.length_c   1.000
_cell.angle_alpha   90.00
_cell.angle_beta   90.00
_cell.angle_gamma   90.00
#
_symmetry.space_group_name_H-M   'P 1'
#
loop_
_entity.id
_entity.type
_entity.pdbx_description
1 polymer ?
#
loop_
_entity_poly.entity_id
_entity_poly.type
_entity_poly.pdbx_seq_one_letter_code
_entity_poly.pdbx_strand_id
1 'polypeptide(L)'
;MTKAQEVYDRVEALVASGVRKADAFRQVADEFGQPFNSMRGAYYAHTRTSGQSTPRSRKREAANGDPIEQATSVLTRAVESIDAEVAAAKTRVDEAKTEYEHLRDTAAERKANIQVKIDALKA
;
A
#
# COMPACT_ATOMS: atom_id res chain seq x y z
N MET A 1 -14.53 4.88 -43.45
CA MET A 1 -13.53 4.62 -42.41
C MET A 1 -13.94 5.39 -41.17
N THR A 2 -13.85 4.83 -39.96
CA THR A 2 -14.14 5.61 -38.74
C THR A 2 -12.85 6.25 -38.24
N LYS A 3 -12.94 7.41 -37.59
CA LYS A 3 -11.76 8.05 -36.98
C LYS A 3 -11.07 7.13 -35.97
N ALA A 4 -11.83 6.27 -35.28
CA ALA A 4 -11.28 5.29 -34.35
C ALA A 4 -10.49 4.18 -35.06
N GLN A 5 -10.93 3.76 -36.26
CA GLN A 5 -10.18 2.84 -37.12
C GLN A 5 -8.89 3.49 -37.63
N GLU A 6 -8.95 4.74 -38.12
CA GLU A 6 -7.76 5.48 -38.59
C GLU A 6 -6.70 5.62 -37.50
N VAL A 7 -7.12 5.97 -36.29
CA VAL A 7 -6.23 6.06 -35.12
C VAL A 7 -5.65 4.68 -34.76
N TYR A 8 -6.46 3.63 -34.85
CA TYR A 8 -5.99 2.26 -34.61
C TYR A 8 -4.91 1.84 -35.61
N ASP A 9 -5.17 1.99 -36.91
CA ASP A 9 -4.24 1.61 -37.97
C ASP A 9 -2.92 2.39 -37.89
N ARG A 10 -3.00 3.68 -37.56
CA ARG A 10 -1.81 4.53 -37.43
C ARG A 10 -0.96 4.16 -36.21
N VAL A 11 -1.59 3.89 -35.08
CA VAL A 11 -0.88 3.44 -33.86
C VAL A 11 -0.24 2.08 -34.09
N GLU A 12 -0.94 1.12 -34.70
CA GLU A 12 -0.38 -0.20 -34.99
C GLU A 12 0.76 -0.12 -36.01
N ALA A 13 0.69 0.76 -37.01
CA ALA A 13 1.78 1.00 -37.96
C ALA A 13 3.06 1.50 -37.25
N LEU A 14 2.92 2.43 -36.30
CA LEU A 14 4.06 2.95 -35.51
C LEU A 14 4.62 1.89 -34.55
N VAL A 15 3.75 1.07 -33.95
CA VAL A 15 4.18 -0.04 -33.10
C VAL A 15 4.90 -1.11 -33.93
N ALA A 16 4.42 -1.41 -35.14
CA ALA A 16 5.06 -2.33 -36.07
C ALA A 16 6.43 -1.82 -36.55
N SER A 17 6.63 -0.49 -36.66
CA SER A 17 7.93 0.11 -36.91
C SER A 17 8.86 0.17 -35.68
N GLY A 18 8.46 -0.42 -34.56
CA GLY A 18 9.27 -0.55 -33.34
C GLY A 18 9.11 0.59 -32.34
N VAL A 19 8.19 1.54 -32.56
CA VAL A 19 7.91 2.61 -31.59
C VAL A 19 7.14 2.03 -30.40
N ARG A 20 7.52 2.43 -29.19
CA ARG A 20 6.76 2.02 -28.00
C ARG A 20 5.35 2.58 -28.09
N LYS A 21 4.35 1.75 -27.76
CA LYS A 21 2.92 2.10 -27.86
C LYS A 21 2.55 3.43 -27.18
N ALA A 22 3.19 3.76 -26.06
CA ALA A 22 3.00 5.04 -25.38
C ALA A 22 3.47 6.25 -26.22
N ASP A 23 4.58 6.11 -26.92
CA ASP A 23 5.13 7.14 -27.79
C ASP A 23 4.37 7.21 -29.12
N ALA A 24 3.90 6.07 -29.63
CA ALA A 24 3.00 6.03 -30.79
C ALA A 24 1.73 6.84 -30.55
N PHE A 25 1.11 6.74 -29.36
CA PHE A 25 -0.05 7.57 -29.03
C PHE A 25 0.27 9.08 -28.95
N ARG A 26 1.49 9.46 -28.55
CA ARG A 26 1.91 10.87 -28.54
C ARG A 26 2.10 11.39 -29.96
N GLN A 27 2.80 10.65 -30.80
CA GLN A 27 3.01 11.01 -32.20
C GLN A 27 1.70 11.14 -32.97
N VAL A 28 0.75 10.22 -32.74
CA VAL A 28 -0.60 10.30 -33.33
C VAL A 28 -1.41 11.46 -32.75
N ALA A 29 -1.25 11.79 -31.47
CA ALA A 29 -1.90 12.95 -30.88
C ALA A 29 -1.42 14.26 -31.54
N ASP A 30 -0.12 14.37 -31.79
CA ASP A 30 0.49 15.52 -32.46
C ASP A 30 0.06 15.60 -33.94
N GLU A 31 0.03 14.47 -34.66
CA GLU A 31 -0.39 14.39 -36.07
C GLU A 31 -1.85 14.80 -36.28
N PHE A 32 -2.73 14.39 -35.36
CA PHE A 32 -4.17 14.68 -35.44
C PHE A 32 -4.57 15.97 -34.70
N GLY A 33 -3.64 16.63 -34.00
CA GLY A 33 -3.90 17.84 -33.22
C GLY A 33 -4.90 17.64 -32.09
N GLN A 34 -4.96 16.44 -31.49
CA GLN A 34 -5.92 16.11 -30.42
C GLN A 34 -5.20 15.69 -29.14
N PRO A 35 -5.86 15.79 -27.98
CA PRO A 35 -5.27 15.34 -26.73
C PRO A 35 -4.90 13.85 -26.73
N PHE A 36 -3.76 13.52 -26.13
CA PHE A 36 -3.26 12.15 -25.98
C PHE A 36 -4.31 11.15 -25.43
N ASN A 37 -5.09 11.56 -24.44
CA ASN A 37 -6.13 10.69 -23.86
C ASN A 37 -7.30 10.43 -24.82
N SER A 38 -7.58 11.35 -25.74
CA SER A 38 -8.57 11.16 -26.81
C SER A 38 -8.11 10.09 -27.81
N MET A 39 -6.83 10.09 -28.17
CA MET A 39 -6.23 9.06 -29.04
C MET A 39 -6.25 7.67 -28.40
N ARG A 40 -5.89 7.59 -27.12
CA ARG A 40 -6.02 6.33 -26.35
C ARG A 40 -7.47 5.87 -26.30
N GLY A 41 -8.41 6.78 -26.03
CA GLY A 41 -9.84 6.49 -25.98
C GLY A 41 -10.36 5.92 -27.31
N ALA A 42 -10.01 6.56 -28.43
CA ALA A 42 -10.39 6.13 -29.77
C ALA A 42 -9.81 4.76 -30.13
N TYR A 43 -8.51 4.54 -29.85
CA TYR A 43 -7.85 3.24 -30.05
C TYR A 43 -8.53 2.11 -29.26
N TYR A 44 -8.77 2.30 -27.96
CA TYR A 44 -9.40 1.26 -27.15
C TYR A 44 -10.91 1.14 -27.38
N ALA A 45 -11.57 2.17 -27.89
CA ALA A 45 -12.95 2.05 -28.36
C ALA A 45 -12.99 1.12 -29.58
N HIS A 46 -12.07 1.31 -30.54
CA HIS A 46 -11.95 0.45 -31.70
C HIS A 46 -11.68 -1.03 -31.32
N THR A 47 -10.69 -1.29 -30.46
CA THR A 47 -10.36 -2.68 -30.05
C THR A 47 -11.45 -3.38 -29.24
N ARG A 48 -12.29 -2.62 -28.53
CA ARG A 48 -13.48 -3.17 -27.84
C ARG A 48 -14.58 -3.57 -28.82
N THR A 49 -14.79 -2.78 -29.88
CA THR A 49 -15.79 -3.07 -30.90
C THR A 49 -15.32 -4.17 -31.87
N SER A 50 -14.03 -4.24 -32.17
CA SER A 50 -13.46 -5.25 -33.08
C SER A 50 -13.22 -6.63 -32.45
N GLY A 51 -13.60 -6.83 -31.18
CA GLY A 51 -13.44 -8.11 -30.47
C GLY A 51 -12.00 -8.44 -30.05
N GLN A 52 -11.02 -7.57 -30.34
CA GLN A 52 -9.63 -7.74 -29.91
C GLN A 52 -9.39 -7.46 -28.42
N SER A 53 -10.39 -6.92 -27.71
CA SER A 53 -10.36 -6.72 -26.26
C SER A 53 -11.34 -7.66 -25.58
N THR A 54 -10.85 -8.64 -24.83
CA THR A 54 -11.69 -9.47 -23.95
C THR A 54 -12.37 -8.59 -22.89
N PRO A 55 -13.70 -8.65 -22.72
CA PRO A 55 -14.38 -7.93 -21.65
C PRO A 55 -13.84 -8.38 -20.29
N ARG A 56 -13.24 -7.46 -19.53
CA ARG A 56 -12.89 -7.74 -18.14
C ARG A 56 -14.19 -7.75 -17.33
N SER A 57 -14.70 -8.94 -17.02
CA SER A 57 -15.76 -9.10 -16.02
C SER A 57 -15.28 -8.47 -14.72
N ARG A 58 -15.92 -7.36 -14.30
CA ARG A 58 -15.77 -6.87 -12.94
C ARG A 58 -16.54 -7.84 -12.05
N LYS A 59 -15.84 -8.88 -11.59
CA LYS A 59 -16.31 -9.78 -10.54
C LYS A 59 -16.50 -8.94 -9.28
N ARG A 60 -17.71 -8.43 -9.04
CA ARG A 60 -18.11 -8.06 -7.68
C ARG A 60 -18.25 -9.37 -6.93
N GLU A 61 -17.24 -9.72 -6.13
CA GLU A 61 -17.37 -10.80 -5.16
C GLU A 61 -18.38 -10.34 -4.11
N ALA A 62 -19.64 -10.73 -4.29
CA ALA A 62 -20.53 -10.87 -3.15
C ALA A 62 -19.91 -11.98 -2.29
N ALA A 63 -19.56 -11.66 -1.05
CA ALA A 63 -19.01 -12.63 -0.12
C ALA A 63 -20.04 -13.76 0.06
N ASN A 64 -19.74 -14.97 -0.42
CA ASN A 64 -20.64 -16.12 -0.47
C ASN A 64 -20.85 -16.80 0.91
N GLY A 65 -20.88 -16.04 2.00
CA GLY A 65 -21.10 -16.58 3.35
C GLY A 65 -22.27 -15.91 4.05
N ASP A 66 -22.84 -16.57 5.05
CA ASP A 66 -23.88 -15.98 5.90
C ASP A 66 -23.35 -14.67 6.53
N PRO A 67 -24.00 -13.52 6.28
CA PRO A 67 -23.59 -12.24 6.87
C PRO A 67 -23.47 -12.27 8.40
N ILE A 68 -24.29 -13.08 9.08
CA ILE A 68 -24.26 -13.20 10.54
C ILE A 68 -23.01 -13.95 11.00
N GLU A 69 -22.63 -15.03 10.31
CA GLU A 69 -21.40 -15.77 10.61
C GLU A 69 -20.16 -14.89 10.38
N GLN A 70 -20.15 -14.10 9.30
CA GLN A 70 -19.06 -13.17 9.02
C GLN A 70 -18.96 -12.08 10.10
N ALA A 71 -20.09 -11.48 10.48
CA ALA A 71 -20.13 -10.46 11.53
C ALA A 71 -19.65 -11.05 12.87
N THR A 72 -20.10 -12.24 13.22
CA THR A 72 -19.70 -12.95 14.45
C THR A 72 -18.20 -13.23 14.43
N SER A 73 -17.65 -13.73 13.32
CA SER A 73 -16.22 -13.98 13.18
C SER A 73 -15.36 -12.72 13.35
N VAL A 74 -15.79 -11.59 12.78
CA VAL A 74 -15.10 -10.31 12.94
C VAL A 74 -15.12 -9.85 14.39
N LEU A 75 -16.26 -9.96 15.07
CA LEU A 75 -16.39 -9.56 16.48
C LEU A 75 -15.55 -10.46 17.39
N THR A 76 -15.54 -11.77 17.18
CA THR A 76 -14.69 -12.70 17.95
C THR A 76 -13.21 -12.34 17.82
N ARG A 77 -12.73 -12.08 16.60
CA ARG A 77 -11.34 -11.65 16.37
C ARG A 77 -11.04 -10.31 17.04
N ALA A 78 -12.01 -9.40 17.10
CA ALA A 78 -11.84 -8.13 17.80
C ALA A 78 -11.68 -8.34 19.31
N VAL A 79 -12.45 -9.25 19.92
CA VAL A 79 -12.31 -9.63 21.34
C VAL A 79 -10.91 -10.22 21.59
N GLU A 80 -10.49 -11.18 20.76
CA GLU A 80 -9.16 -11.79 20.89
C GLU A 80 -8.02 -10.76 20.74
N SER A 81 -8.17 -9.79 19.85
CA SER A 81 -7.22 -8.69 19.69
C SER A 81 -7.13 -7.83 20.94
N ILE A 82 -8.28 -7.48 21.54
CA ILE A 82 -8.33 -6.70 22.77
C ILE A 82 -7.65 -7.45 23.91
N ASP A 83 -7.90 -8.75 24.06
CA ASP A 83 -7.27 -9.57 25.09
C ASP A 83 -5.74 -9.64 24.90
N ALA A 84 -5.28 -9.78 23.65
CA ALA A 84 -3.85 -9.77 23.34
C ALA A 84 -3.20 -8.40 23.65
N GLU A 85 -3.89 -7.29 23.36
CA GLU A 85 -3.41 -5.95 23.70
C GLU A 85 -3.31 -5.74 25.21
N VAL A 86 -4.31 -6.20 25.97
CA VAL A 86 -4.30 -6.14 27.44
C VAL A 86 -3.16 -6.99 28.01
N ALA A 87 -2.95 -8.20 27.50
CA ALA A 87 -1.84 -9.06 27.92
C ALA A 87 -0.48 -8.41 27.65
N ALA A 88 -0.28 -7.86 26.45
CA ALA A 88 0.95 -7.15 26.09
C ALA A 88 1.18 -5.91 26.97
N ALA A 89 0.12 -5.14 27.27
CA ALA A 89 0.21 -4.00 28.18
C ALA A 89 0.64 -4.43 29.59
N LYS A 90 0.09 -5.54 30.10
CA LYS A 90 0.49 -6.10 31.40
C LYS A 90 1.98 -6.48 31.42
N THR A 91 2.47 -7.18 30.41
CA THR A 91 3.90 -7.52 30.31
C THR A 91 4.78 -6.29 30.37
N ARG A 92 4.44 -5.22 29.65
CA ARG A 92 5.21 -3.96 29.69
C ARG A 92 5.21 -3.32 31.08
N VAL A 93 4.10 -3.38 31.81
CA VAL A 93 4.01 -2.87 33.18
C VAL A 93 4.90 -3.69 34.12
N ASP A 94 4.86 -5.01 34.00
CA ASP A 94 5.67 -5.90 34.84
C ASP A 94 7.17 -5.68 34.58
N GLU A 95 7.59 -5.58 33.32
CA GLU A 95 8.96 -5.26 32.92
C GLU A 95 9.41 -3.89 33.45
N ALA A 96 8.60 -2.84 33.26
CA ALA A 96 8.91 -1.49 33.73
C ALA A 96 9.01 -1.44 35.27
N LYS A 97 8.18 -2.21 35.97
CA LYS A 97 8.24 -2.34 37.42
C LYS A 97 9.55 -3.00 37.85
N THR A 98 9.95 -4.09 37.21
CA THR A 98 11.23 -4.76 37.49
C THR A 98 12.41 -3.83 37.23
N GLU A 99 12.40 -3.07 36.14
CA GLU A 99 13.45 -2.07 35.85
C GLU A 99 13.51 -0.98 36.92
N TYR A 100 12.35 -0.44 37.31
CA TYR A 100 12.27 0.55 38.38
C TYR A 100 12.83 0.01 39.71
N GLU A 101 12.46 -1.21 40.10
CA GLU A 101 12.95 -1.85 41.32
C GLU A 101 14.48 -2.01 41.28
N HIS A 102 15.03 -2.50 40.18
CA HIS A 102 16.48 -2.61 40.00
C HIS A 102 17.19 -1.25 40.06
N LEU A 103 16.64 -0.21 39.43
CA LEU A 103 17.19 1.14 39.48
C LEU A 103 17.15 1.73 40.89
N ARG A 104 16.02 1.56 41.61
CA ARG A 104 15.86 2.00 42.99
C ARG A 104 16.90 1.34 43.90
N ASP A 105 17.07 0.03 43.76
CA ASP A 105 17.92 -0.76 44.66
C ASP A 105 19.41 -0.48 44.42
N THR A 106 19.81 -0.23 43.17
CA THR A 106 21.21 0.09 42.81
C THR A 106 21.54 1.59 42.89
N ALA A 107 20.56 2.48 43.07
CA ALA A 107 20.77 3.92 42.99
C ALA A 107 21.73 4.46 44.05
N ALA A 108 21.62 3.99 45.29
CA ALA A 108 22.43 4.48 46.40
C ALA A 108 23.92 4.19 46.18
N GLU A 109 24.24 2.94 45.83
CA GLU A 109 25.61 2.51 45.55
C GLU A 109 26.20 3.26 44.34
N ARG A 110 25.42 3.38 43.25
CA ARG A 110 25.85 4.13 42.06
C ARG A 110 26.16 5.59 42.39
N LYS A 111 25.32 6.24 43.20
CA LYS A 111 25.54 7.62 43.67
C LYS A 111 26.79 7.73 44.55
N ALA A 112 26.98 6.80 45.48
CA ALA A 112 28.15 6.78 46.34
C ALA A 112 29.45 6.63 45.53
N ASN A 113 29.48 5.71 44.57
CA ASN A 113 30.63 5.49 43.67
C ASN A 113 30.93 6.74 42.82
N ILE A 114 29.91 7.45 42.35
CA ILE A 114 30.09 8.72 41.63
C ILE A 114 30.64 9.80 42.57
N GLN A 115 30.12 9.89 43.79
CA GLN A 115 30.58 10.88 44.78
C GLN A 115 32.07 10.70 45.11
N VAL A 116 32.51 9.46 45.33
CA VAL A 116 33.94 9.16 45.57
C VAL A 116 34.82 9.65 44.42
N LYS A 117 34.39 9.47 43.16
CA LYS A 117 35.12 9.97 41.99
C LYS A 117 35.15 11.50 41.92
N ILE A 118 34.05 12.16 42.29
CA ILE A 118 33.97 13.63 42.35
C ILE A 118 34.96 14.16 43.40
N ASP A 119 35.02 13.54 44.57
CA ASP A 119 35.88 13.99 45.66
C ASP A 119 37.36 13.79 45.32
N ALA A 120 37.71 12.68 44.66
CA ALA A 120 39.07 12.43 44.17
C ALA A 120 39.54 13.45 43.11
N LEU A 121 38.63 14.06 42.36
CA LEU A 121 38.97 15.12 41.39
C LEU A 121 39.09 16.51 42.01
N LYS A 122 38.57 16.69 43.23
CA LYS A 122 38.60 17.97 43.97
C LYS A 122 39.78 18.07 44.94
N ALA A 123 40.39 16.94 45.29
CA ALA A 123 41.60 16.84 46.10
C ALA A 123 42.85 17.12 45.27
#